data_AF-A0A6N3J0X7-F1
#
_entry.id   AF-A0A6N3J0X7-F1
#
_cell.length_a   1.000
_cell.length_b   1.000
_cell.length_c   1.000
_cell.angle_alpha   90.00
_cell.angle_beta   90.00
_cell.angle_gamma   90.00
#
_symmetry.space_group_name_H-M   'P 1'
#
loop_
_entity.id
_entity.type
_entity.pdbx_description
1 polymer ?
#
loop_
_entity_poly.entity_id
_entity_poly.type
_entity_poly.pdbx_seq_one_letter_code
_entity_poly.pdbx_strand_id
1 'polypeptide(L)'
;MRVTMQNLYTNNLNSLQNTTYDVARLNQMLSKGVSILAPSDDPIGVVRVMDNQRDLALVQQYIKNIDSLSTSMSRSETYLSSMVETQQRMKEISIATNSSNLSVEDRASYASEMEELLKGLVDNINATDESGNYLFSGNVIDKIPVVKDATGRYVYQGDANQRTVQTSNSSWTTANVTAEQLLFSNAGQDILNQTMDYISVLKDPSLSPSDPAFSAAANGIQTALSETLDSIGAAITDFGGKQNNLALVKSSHEEMVLFSKQVIGETQELDYAAATAEFNVKLTALKITQQTFVQISQLSLFNHM
;
A
#
# COMPACT_ATOMS: atom_id res chain seq x y z
N MET A 1 -23.57 71.91 -10.03
CA MET A 1 -23.10 71.56 -8.68
C MET A 1 -23.75 70.32 -8.06
N ARG A 2 -25.03 69.97 -8.35
CA ARG A 2 -25.63 68.69 -7.89
C ARG A 2 -24.99 67.43 -8.49
N VAL A 3 -24.72 67.43 -9.80
CA VAL A 3 -24.10 66.28 -10.49
C VAL A 3 -22.66 66.05 -10.02
N THR A 4 -21.89 67.11 -9.78
CA THR A 4 -20.52 67.04 -9.24
C THR A 4 -20.49 66.56 -7.78
N MET A 5 -21.48 66.95 -6.95
CA MET A 5 -21.57 66.49 -5.57
C MET A 5 -22.05 65.03 -5.49
N GLN A 6 -22.98 64.63 -6.36
CA GLN A 6 -23.38 63.23 -6.52
C GLN A 6 -22.19 62.36 -6.93
N ASN A 7 -21.40 62.83 -7.92
CA ASN A 7 -20.19 62.14 -8.37
C ASN A 7 -19.11 62.05 -7.27
N LEU A 8 -18.93 63.10 -6.46
CA LEU A 8 -18.01 63.08 -5.30
C LEU A 8 -18.44 62.05 -4.25
N TYR A 9 -19.74 62.00 -3.94
CA TYR A 9 -20.28 61.04 -2.99
C TYR A 9 -20.14 59.59 -3.47
N THR A 10 -20.47 59.32 -4.75
CA THR A 10 -20.29 57.98 -5.34
C THR A 10 -18.81 57.59 -5.43
N ASN A 11 -17.91 58.52 -5.76
CA ASN A 11 -16.48 58.23 -5.79
C ASN A 11 -15.93 57.92 -4.40
N ASN A 12 -16.37 58.64 -3.37
CA ASN A 12 -15.95 58.37 -1.99
C ASN A 12 -16.54 57.04 -1.49
N LEU A 13 -17.80 56.73 -1.81
CA LEU A 13 -18.43 55.44 -1.49
C LEU A 13 -17.68 54.27 -2.17
N ASN A 14 -17.33 54.39 -3.44
CA ASN A 14 -16.55 53.38 -4.15
C ASN A 14 -15.15 53.21 -3.53
N SER A 15 -14.50 54.32 -3.15
CA SER A 15 -13.21 54.28 -2.44
C SER A 15 -13.31 53.59 -1.07
N LEU A 16 -14.39 53.85 -0.33
CA LEU A 16 -14.66 53.21 0.97
C LEU A 16 -14.91 51.71 0.81
N GLN A 17 -15.69 51.31 -0.21
CA GLN A 17 -15.93 49.91 -0.52
C GLN A 17 -14.64 49.19 -0.93
N ASN A 18 -13.82 49.79 -1.80
CA ASN A 18 -12.53 49.23 -2.23
C ASN A 18 -11.55 49.09 -1.05
N THR A 19 -11.41 50.11 -0.21
CA THR A 19 -10.52 50.05 0.97
C THR A 19 -11.00 49.07 2.03
N THR A 20 -12.32 48.92 2.22
CA THR A 20 -12.90 47.89 3.10
C THR A 20 -12.60 46.48 2.56
N TYR A 21 -12.72 46.28 1.25
CA TYR A 21 -12.38 45.02 0.58
C TYR A 21 -10.89 44.68 0.74
N ASP A 22 -9.99 45.64 0.49
CA ASP A 22 -8.54 45.45 0.63
C ASP A 22 -8.15 45.03 2.05
N VAL A 23 -8.71 45.70 3.08
CA VAL A 23 -8.46 45.38 4.49
C VAL A 23 -8.97 43.98 4.84
N ALA A 24 -10.17 43.61 4.38
CA ALA A 24 -10.72 42.28 4.60
C ALA A 24 -9.87 41.19 3.93
N ARG A 25 -9.39 41.45 2.71
CA ARG A 25 -8.52 40.55 1.95
C ARG A 25 -7.16 40.37 2.62
N LEU A 26 -6.49 41.45 3.04
CA LEU A 26 -5.22 41.38 3.78
C LEU A 26 -5.39 40.67 5.13
N ASN A 27 -6.52 40.87 5.81
CA ASN A 27 -6.84 40.13 7.03
C ASN A 27 -6.95 38.62 6.76
N GLN A 28 -7.61 38.22 5.67
CA GLN A 28 -7.68 36.82 5.24
C GLN A 28 -6.30 36.24 4.87
N MET A 29 -5.46 37.01 4.17
CA MET A 29 -4.08 36.60 3.86
C MET A 29 -3.30 36.35 5.14
N LEU A 30 -3.30 37.31 6.07
CA LEU A 30 -2.62 37.19 7.36
C LEU A 30 -3.17 36.03 8.21
N SER A 31 -4.48 35.78 8.17
CA SER A 31 -5.10 34.68 8.90
C SER A 31 -4.79 33.30 8.32
N LYS A 32 -4.67 33.18 6.99
CA LYS A 32 -4.37 31.92 6.31
C LYS A 32 -2.88 31.69 6.09
N GLY A 33 -2.06 32.73 6.22
CA GLY A 33 -0.64 32.71 5.95
C GLY A 33 -0.27 32.54 4.47
N VAL A 34 -1.21 32.78 3.56
CA VAL A 34 -1.00 32.62 2.12
C VAL A 34 -1.14 33.94 1.39
N SER A 35 -0.23 34.19 0.45
CA SER A 35 -0.24 35.36 -0.44
C SER A 35 -1.27 35.23 -1.57
N ILE A 36 -1.63 34.01 -1.95
CA ILE A 36 -2.59 33.73 -3.03
C ILE A 36 -3.90 33.21 -2.43
N LEU A 37 -4.96 34.04 -2.49
CA LEU A 37 -6.29 33.66 -2.01
C LEU A 37 -7.21 33.17 -3.13
N ALA A 38 -7.06 33.74 -4.32
CA ALA A 38 -7.87 33.43 -5.51
C ALA A 38 -6.98 33.28 -6.76
N PRO A 39 -7.41 32.51 -7.77
CA PRO A 39 -6.69 32.39 -9.05
C PRO A 39 -6.45 33.71 -9.78
N SER A 40 -7.25 34.74 -9.49
CA SER A 40 -7.07 36.09 -10.04
C SER A 40 -5.85 36.82 -9.48
N ASP A 41 -5.35 36.43 -8.30
CA ASP A 41 -4.29 37.15 -7.58
C ASP A 41 -2.91 36.86 -8.19
N ASP A 42 -2.67 35.60 -8.52
CA ASP A 42 -1.51 35.15 -9.28
C ASP A 42 -1.88 33.92 -10.12
N PRO A 43 -2.35 34.11 -11.38
CA PRO A 43 -2.70 33.00 -12.26
C PRO A 43 -1.53 32.05 -12.54
N ILE A 44 -0.29 32.54 -12.52
CA ILE A 44 0.91 31.73 -12.81
C ILE A 44 1.29 30.91 -11.57
N GLY A 45 1.32 31.54 -10.40
CA GLY A 45 1.56 30.89 -9.13
C GLY A 45 0.51 29.83 -8.80
N VAL A 46 -0.78 30.10 -9.09
CA VAL A 46 -1.84 29.09 -8.91
C VAL A 46 -1.65 27.88 -9.80
N VAL A 47 -1.31 28.05 -11.09
CA VAL A 47 -1.06 26.90 -11.98
C VAL A 47 0.09 26.04 -11.42
N ARG A 48 1.20 26.67 -11.01
CA ARG A 48 2.33 25.96 -10.41
C ARG A 48 1.94 25.20 -9.15
N VAL A 49 1.15 25.81 -8.27
CA VAL A 49 0.65 25.14 -7.06
C VAL A 49 -0.26 23.97 -7.42
N MET A 50 -1.18 24.15 -8.36
CA MET A 50 -2.09 23.10 -8.80
C MET A 50 -1.36 21.90 -9.38
N ASP A 51 -0.33 22.13 -10.21
CA ASP A 51 0.50 21.06 -10.76
C ASP A 51 1.20 20.28 -9.63
N ASN A 52 1.83 20.99 -8.68
CA ASN A 52 2.50 20.34 -7.54
C ASN A 52 1.50 19.62 -6.61
N GLN A 53 0.28 20.15 -6.43
CA GLN A 53 -0.77 19.48 -5.66
C GLN A 53 -1.24 18.19 -6.33
N ARG A 54 -1.36 18.19 -7.65
CA ARG A 54 -1.67 16.99 -8.43
C ARG A 54 -0.57 15.95 -8.30
N ASP A 55 0.69 16.35 -8.45
CA ASP A 55 1.83 15.46 -8.30
C ASP A 55 1.89 14.87 -6.89
N LEU A 56 1.66 15.69 -5.86
CA LEU A 56 1.58 15.25 -4.47
C LEU A 56 0.48 14.21 -4.26
N ALA A 57 -0.72 14.40 -4.84
CA ALA A 57 -1.81 13.44 -4.73
C ALA A 57 -1.46 12.09 -5.38
N LEU A 58 -0.78 12.12 -6.53
CA LEU A 58 -0.31 10.91 -7.22
C LEU A 58 0.75 10.17 -6.39
N VAL A 59 1.75 10.89 -5.87
CA VAL A 59 2.82 10.30 -5.05
C VAL A 59 2.27 9.73 -3.75
N GLN A 60 1.32 10.41 -3.10
CA GLN A 60 0.62 9.88 -1.92
C GLN A 60 -0.14 8.60 -2.22
N GLN A 61 -0.75 8.48 -3.41
CA GLN A 61 -1.39 7.25 -3.82
C GLN A 61 -0.35 6.12 -3.99
N TYR A 62 0.82 6.41 -4.56
CA TYR A 62 1.90 5.41 -4.65
C TYR A 62 2.39 4.95 -3.28
N ILE A 63 2.54 5.85 -2.30
CA ILE A 63 2.91 5.48 -0.92
C ILE A 63 1.86 4.52 -0.33
N LYS A 64 0.56 4.82 -0.47
CA LYS A 64 -0.52 3.92 -0.01
C LYS A 64 -0.51 2.56 -0.69
N ASN A 65 -0.25 2.55 -2.00
CA ASN A 65 -0.11 1.32 -2.78
C ASN A 65 1.08 0.48 -2.27
N ILE A 66 2.23 1.12 -2.02
CA ILE A 66 3.43 0.47 -1.47
C ILE A 66 3.16 -0.10 -0.07
N ASP A 67 2.48 0.65 0.81
CA ASP A 67 2.15 0.19 2.16
C ASP A 67 1.22 -1.03 2.13
N SER A 68 0.21 -0.99 1.26
CA SER A 68 -0.73 -2.11 1.07
C SER A 68 -0.02 -3.35 0.52
N LEU A 69 0.88 -3.15 -0.45
CA LEU A 69 1.69 -4.21 -1.04
C LEU A 69 2.64 -4.84 -0.03
N SER A 70 3.37 -4.01 0.73
CA SER A 70 4.30 -4.43 1.78
C SER A 70 3.57 -5.26 2.84
N THR A 71 2.42 -4.78 3.32
CA THR A 71 1.60 -5.53 4.29
C THR A 71 1.15 -6.88 3.74
N SER A 72 0.76 -6.95 2.47
CA SER A 72 0.40 -8.21 1.81
C SER A 72 1.57 -9.17 1.67
N MET A 73 2.76 -8.67 1.33
CA MET A 73 3.99 -9.46 1.25
C MET A 73 4.39 -10.01 2.62
N SER A 74 4.41 -9.19 3.68
CA SER A 74 4.77 -9.64 5.03
C SER A 74 3.81 -10.71 5.57
N ARG A 75 2.52 -10.61 5.26
CA ARG A 75 1.55 -11.68 5.58
C ARG A 75 1.88 -12.97 4.84
N SER A 76 2.17 -12.87 3.54
CA SER A 76 2.55 -14.03 2.74
C SER A 76 3.83 -14.68 3.27
N GLU A 77 4.85 -13.88 3.61
CA GLU A 77 6.11 -14.34 4.23
C GLU A 77 5.90 -15.07 5.56
N THR A 78 4.93 -14.62 6.37
CA THR A 78 4.60 -15.27 7.65
C THR A 78 4.07 -16.69 7.41
N TYR A 79 3.15 -16.86 6.46
CA TYR A 79 2.65 -18.18 6.09
C TYR A 79 3.75 -19.04 5.43
N LEU A 80 4.56 -18.48 4.54
CA LEU A 80 5.70 -19.18 3.94
C LEU A 80 6.70 -19.66 5.00
N SER A 81 6.99 -18.84 6.02
CA SER A 81 7.87 -19.23 7.14
C SER A 81 7.27 -20.40 7.93
N SER A 82 5.96 -20.38 8.22
CA SER A 82 5.27 -21.50 8.86
C SER A 82 5.28 -22.78 8.00
N MET A 83 5.20 -22.64 6.67
CA MET A 83 5.35 -23.78 5.75
C MET A 83 6.76 -24.36 5.81
N VAL A 84 7.81 -23.53 5.89
CA VAL A 84 9.20 -23.98 6.05
C VAL A 84 9.37 -24.79 7.34
N GLU A 85 8.84 -24.32 8.46
CA GLU A 85 8.89 -25.04 9.74
C GLU A 85 8.17 -26.40 9.67
N THR A 86 6.98 -26.42 9.07
CA THR A 86 6.19 -27.64 8.88
C THR A 86 6.94 -28.64 8.00
N GLN A 87 7.52 -28.18 6.88
CA GLN A 87 8.29 -29.03 5.97
C GLN A 87 9.59 -29.52 6.57
N GLN A 88 10.26 -28.72 7.41
CA GLN A 88 11.45 -29.14 8.13
C GLN A 88 11.13 -30.31 9.07
N ARG A 89 9.98 -30.27 9.77
CA ARG A 89 9.52 -31.39 10.58
C ARG A 89 9.18 -32.62 9.74
N MET A 90 8.52 -32.44 8.59
CA MET A 90 8.25 -33.54 7.66
C MET A 90 9.55 -34.20 7.15
N LYS A 91 10.60 -33.40 6.92
CA LYS A 91 11.94 -33.87 6.53
C LYS A 91 12.61 -34.69 7.62
N GLU A 92 12.52 -34.25 8.89
CA GLU A 92 13.00 -35.02 10.04
C GLU A 92 12.33 -36.39 10.12
N ILE A 93 11.00 -36.44 9.98
CA ILE A 93 10.25 -37.70 9.97
C ILE A 93 10.68 -38.59 8.81
N SER A 94 10.82 -38.03 7.60
CA SER A 94 11.27 -38.77 6.43
C SER A 94 12.65 -39.42 6.63
N ILE A 95 13.59 -38.70 7.24
CA ILE A 95 14.93 -39.23 7.56
C ILE A 95 14.84 -40.30 8.65
N ALA A 96 14.07 -40.06 9.72
CA ALA A 96 13.93 -41.00 10.84
C ALA A 96 13.28 -42.33 10.43
N THR A 97 12.28 -42.25 9.55
CA THR A 97 11.53 -43.41 9.06
C THR A 97 12.27 -44.21 7.99
N ASN A 98 13.31 -43.65 7.38
CA ASN A 98 14.21 -44.34 6.44
C ASN A 98 15.21 -45.29 7.13
N SER A 99 15.13 -45.46 8.47
CA SER A 99 15.96 -46.40 9.21
C SER A 99 15.44 -47.84 9.09
N SER A 100 16.30 -48.77 8.70
CA SER A 100 15.95 -50.19 8.50
C SER A 100 15.51 -50.94 9.76
N ASN A 101 15.72 -50.35 10.95
CA ASN A 101 15.44 -50.99 12.24
C ASN A 101 14.14 -50.48 12.90
N LEU A 102 13.35 -49.66 12.22
CA LEU A 102 12.14 -49.06 12.77
C LEU A 102 10.97 -50.07 12.83
N SER A 103 10.26 -50.14 13.95
CA SER A 103 9.11 -51.03 14.11
C SER A 103 7.90 -50.56 13.29
N VAL A 104 6.99 -51.48 12.96
CA VAL A 104 5.75 -51.16 12.22
C VAL A 104 4.86 -50.19 13.02
N GLU A 105 4.84 -50.33 14.35
CA GLU A 105 4.07 -49.48 15.26
C GLU A 105 4.63 -48.05 15.32
N ASP A 106 5.96 -47.92 15.37
CA ASP A 106 6.62 -46.61 15.32
C ASP A 106 6.39 -45.92 13.96
N ARG A 107 6.45 -46.68 12.85
CA ARG A 107 6.14 -46.15 11.51
C ARG A 107 4.71 -45.64 11.41
N ALA A 108 3.74 -46.37 11.95
CA ALA A 108 2.35 -45.94 11.97
C ALA A 108 2.14 -44.66 12.80
N SER A 109 2.90 -44.50 13.89
CA SER A 109 2.88 -43.31 14.73
C SER A 109 3.44 -42.09 13.98
N TYR A 110 4.61 -42.23 13.34
CA TYR A 110 5.18 -41.18 12.48
C TYR A 110 4.30 -40.84 11.27
N ALA A 111 3.61 -41.83 10.70
CA ALA A 111 2.67 -41.61 9.61
C ALA A 111 1.48 -40.75 10.05
N SER A 112 1.00 -40.95 11.28
CA SER A 112 -0.10 -40.15 11.86
C SER A 112 0.36 -38.72 12.13
N GLU A 113 1.58 -38.54 12.63
CA GLU A 113 2.18 -37.21 12.79
C GLU A 113 2.34 -36.49 11.44
N MET A 114 2.84 -37.18 10.42
CA MET A 114 3.00 -36.63 9.08
C MET A 114 1.67 -36.27 8.42
N GLU A 115 0.59 -36.98 8.74
CA GLU A 115 -0.77 -36.66 8.27
C GLU A 115 -1.28 -35.34 8.87
N GLU A 116 -1.03 -35.09 10.16
CA GLU A 116 -1.35 -33.80 10.79
C GLU A 116 -0.50 -32.65 10.23
N LEU A 117 0.78 -32.88 9.99
CA LEU A 117 1.66 -31.88 9.34
C LEU A 117 1.22 -31.57 7.91
N LEU A 118 0.79 -32.58 7.14
CA LEU A 118 0.25 -32.40 5.79
C LEU A 118 -1.01 -31.54 5.82
N LYS A 119 -1.90 -31.78 6.80
CA LYS A 119 -3.10 -30.97 7.00
C LYS A 119 -2.73 -29.52 7.33
N GLY A 120 -1.81 -29.30 8.26
CA GLY A 120 -1.32 -27.96 8.59
C GLY A 120 -0.69 -27.23 7.40
N LEU A 121 0.07 -27.95 6.56
CA LEU A 121 0.64 -27.40 5.33
C LEU A 121 -0.47 -26.94 4.36
N VAL A 122 -1.50 -27.76 4.16
CA VAL A 122 -2.66 -27.41 3.31
C VAL A 122 -3.44 -26.23 3.87
N ASP A 123 -3.63 -26.16 5.18
CA ASP A 123 -4.32 -25.05 5.84
C ASP A 123 -3.52 -23.73 5.65
N ASN A 124 -2.20 -23.77 5.77
CA ASN A 124 -1.32 -22.64 5.49
C ASN A 124 -1.39 -22.18 4.02
N ILE A 125 -1.50 -23.12 3.07
CA ILE A 125 -1.60 -22.80 1.64
C ILE A 125 -2.97 -22.21 1.30
N ASN A 126 -4.01 -22.67 2.00
CA ASN A 126 -5.37 -22.16 1.88
C ASN A 126 -5.65 -20.97 2.82
N ALA A 127 -4.62 -20.32 3.34
CA ALA A 127 -4.77 -19.14 4.17
C ALA A 127 -5.46 -17.99 3.43
N THR A 128 -6.31 -17.27 4.15
CA THR A 128 -7.05 -16.10 3.66
C THR A 128 -6.54 -14.82 4.32
N ASP A 129 -6.76 -13.68 3.65
CA ASP A 129 -6.58 -12.36 4.23
C ASP A 129 -7.78 -11.98 5.12
N GLU A 130 -7.70 -10.80 5.75
CA GLU A 130 -8.79 -10.24 6.58
C GLU A 130 -10.10 -10.00 5.80
N SER A 131 -10.01 -9.94 4.48
CA SER A 131 -11.14 -9.76 3.57
C SER A 131 -11.69 -11.09 3.01
N GLY A 132 -11.11 -12.23 3.40
CA GLY A 132 -11.50 -13.56 2.95
C GLY A 132 -10.87 -14.01 1.63
N ASN A 133 -9.95 -13.23 1.05
CA ASN A 133 -9.28 -13.57 -0.20
C ASN A 133 -8.14 -14.56 0.05
N TYR A 134 -8.01 -15.57 -0.78
CA TYR A 134 -6.88 -16.50 -0.69
C TYR A 134 -5.56 -15.86 -1.14
N LEU A 135 -4.49 -16.07 -0.37
CA LEU A 135 -3.19 -15.45 -0.63
C LEU A 135 -2.47 -16.09 -1.83
N PHE A 136 -2.58 -17.41 -1.98
CA PHE A 136 -1.79 -18.22 -2.92
C PHE A 136 -2.60 -18.76 -4.12
N SER A 137 -3.84 -18.31 -4.32
CA SER A 137 -4.70 -18.72 -5.43
C SER A 137 -4.47 -17.95 -6.75
N GLY A 138 -3.50 -17.04 -6.77
CA GLY A 138 -3.19 -16.21 -7.94
C GLY A 138 -4.05 -14.93 -8.00
N ASN A 139 -4.70 -14.69 -9.12
CA ASN A 139 -5.69 -13.64 -9.36
C ASN A 139 -7.11 -14.12 -9.04
N VAL A 140 -7.36 -15.43 -8.93
CA VAL A 140 -8.66 -15.98 -8.53
C VAL A 140 -8.76 -16.01 -6.99
N ILE A 141 -9.16 -14.88 -6.41
CA ILE A 141 -9.23 -14.69 -4.95
C ILE A 141 -10.38 -15.44 -4.25
N ASP A 142 -11.43 -15.84 -4.99
CA ASP A 142 -12.67 -16.42 -4.45
C ASP A 142 -12.70 -17.95 -4.42
N LYS A 143 -11.61 -18.62 -4.81
CA LYS A 143 -11.53 -20.09 -4.83
C LYS A 143 -10.43 -20.60 -3.92
N ILE A 144 -10.75 -21.69 -3.21
CA ILE A 144 -9.79 -22.44 -2.42
C ILE A 144 -8.64 -22.89 -3.34
N PRO A 145 -7.38 -22.49 -3.07
CA PRO A 145 -6.24 -22.80 -3.91
C PRO A 145 -6.03 -24.30 -4.08
N VAL A 146 -6.09 -25.06 -2.98
CA VAL A 146 -5.79 -26.50 -2.96
C VAL A 146 -6.96 -27.27 -2.39
N VAL A 147 -7.51 -28.20 -3.17
CA VAL A 147 -8.58 -29.10 -2.75
C VAL A 147 -8.27 -30.55 -3.08
N LYS A 148 -8.96 -31.48 -2.42
CA LYS A 148 -8.90 -32.90 -2.78
C LYS A 148 -9.89 -33.19 -3.92
N ASP A 149 -9.42 -33.84 -4.97
CA ASP A 149 -10.25 -34.34 -6.06
C ASP A 149 -11.05 -35.60 -5.62
N ALA A 150 -11.96 -36.09 -6.47
CA ALA A 150 -12.75 -37.30 -6.24
C ALA A 150 -11.89 -38.57 -6.01
N THR A 151 -10.63 -38.54 -6.43
CA THR A 151 -9.61 -39.58 -6.21
C THR A 151 -8.89 -39.47 -4.86
N GLY A 152 -9.20 -38.43 -4.07
CA GLY A 152 -8.54 -38.13 -2.79
C GLY A 152 -7.19 -37.42 -2.91
N ARG A 153 -6.72 -37.13 -4.13
CA ARG A 153 -5.45 -36.43 -4.43
C ARG A 153 -5.61 -34.92 -4.35
N TYR A 154 -4.56 -34.21 -3.96
CA TYR A 154 -4.55 -32.76 -3.93
C TYR A 154 -4.35 -32.18 -5.33
N VAL A 155 -5.19 -31.22 -5.70
CA VAL A 155 -5.17 -30.52 -6.99
C VAL A 155 -5.24 -29.02 -6.74
N TYR A 156 -4.45 -28.28 -7.50
CA TYR A 156 -4.51 -26.82 -7.53
C TYR A 156 -5.67 -26.34 -8.41
N GLN A 157 -6.50 -25.43 -7.89
CA GLN A 157 -7.64 -24.84 -8.60
C GLN A 157 -7.53 -23.31 -8.79
N GLY A 158 -6.40 -22.71 -8.40
CA GLY A 158 -6.10 -21.30 -8.67
C GLY A 158 -5.58 -21.07 -10.08
N ASP A 159 -5.11 -19.85 -10.35
CA ASP A 159 -4.47 -19.51 -11.63
C ASP A 159 -2.99 -19.14 -11.46
N ALA A 160 -2.25 -19.24 -12.58
CA ALA A 160 -0.84 -18.88 -12.66
C ALA A 160 -0.60 -17.35 -12.71
N ASN A 161 -1.67 -16.54 -12.61
CA ASN A 161 -1.59 -15.12 -12.91
C ASN A 161 -1.03 -14.32 -11.74
N GLN A 162 -0.22 -13.32 -12.09
CA GLN A 162 0.41 -12.42 -11.15
C GLN A 162 -0.37 -11.10 -11.07
N ARG A 163 -0.70 -10.68 -9.84
CA ARG A 163 -1.27 -9.38 -9.55
C ARG A 163 -0.15 -8.35 -9.47
N THR A 164 -0.26 -7.27 -10.22
CA THR A 164 0.72 -6.18 -10.19
C THR A 164 0.10 -4.92 -9.58
N VAL A 165 0.91 -4.21 -8.81
CA VAL A 165 0.54 -2.94 -8.20
C VAL A 165 1.48 -1.87 -8.73
N GLN A 166 0.91 -0.73 -9.13
CA GLN A 166 1.70 0.42 -9.56
C GLN A 166 2.30 1.11 -8.34
N THR A 167 3.63 1.13 -8.28
CA THR A 167 4.43 1.70 -7.19
C THR A 167 5.12 3.00 -7.60
N SER A 168 5.17 3.29 -8.90
CA SER A 168 5.62 4.57 -9.47
C SER A 168 5.02 4.77 -10.86
N ASN A 169 5.22 5.94 -11.46
CA ASN A 169 4.72 6.26 -12.81
C ASN A 169 5.17 5.24 -13.87
N SER A 170 6.36 4.65 -13.70
CA SER A 170 6.93 3.66 -14.62
C SER A 170 7.23 2.31 -13.96
N SER A 171 6.80 2.08 -12.72
CA SER A 171 7.13 0.86 -11.97
C SER A 171 5.88 0.09 -11.55
N TRP A 172 5.86 -1.18 -11.92
CA TRP A 172 4.85 -2.16 -11.53
C TRP A 172 5.55 -3.28 -10.78
N THR A 173 5.02 -3.64 -9.63
CA THR A 173 5.58 -4.70 -8.77
C THR A 173 4.56 -5.82 -8.60
N THR A 174 4.99 -7.06 -8.82
CA THR A 174 4.15 -8.24 -8.55
C THR A 174 3.91 -8.42 -7.05
N ALA A 175 2.66 -8.62 -6.67
CA ALA A 175 2.16 -8.68 -5.30
C ALA A 175 1.95 -10.08 -4.74
N ASN A 176 1.85 -11.11 -5.59
CA ASN A 176 1.52 -12.47 -5.19
C ASN A 176 2.54 -13.49 -5.69
N VAL A 177 2.54 -14.64 -5.02
CA VAL A 177 3.15 -15.89 -5.46
C VAL A 177 2.05 -16.94 -5.47
N THR A 178 2.04 -17.80 -6.48
CA THR A 178 1.00 -18.82 -6.65
C THR A 178 1.40 -20.13 -5.98
N ALA A 179 0.44 -20.88 -5.43
CA ALA A 179 0.72 -22.20 -4.88
C ALA A 179 1.20 -23.18 -5.98
N GLU A 180 0.81 -22.95 -7.24
CA GLU A 180 1.36 -23.67 -8.39
C GLU A 180 2.88 -23.52 -8.49
N GLN A 181 3.38 -22.28 -8.44
CA GLN A 181 4.82 -22.00 -8.47
C GLN A 181 5.54 -22.59 -7.25
N LEU A 182 4.87 -22.63 -6.10
CA LEU A 182 5.48 -23.10 -4.85
C LEU A 182 5.53 -24.62 -4.73
N LEU A 183 4.47 -25.33 -5.14
CA LEU A 183 4.24 -26.73 -4.75
C LEU A 183 4.01 -27.68 -5.93
N PHE A 184 3.69 -27.15 -7.11
CA PHE A 184 3.33 -27.91 -8.31
C PHE A 184 4.22 -27.54 -9.52
N SER A 185 5.38 -26.93 -9.28
CA SER A 185 6.27 -26.41 -10.33
C SER A 185 6.87 -27.49 -11.22
N ASN A 186 6.85 -28.75 -10.76
CA ASN A 186 7.36 -29.91 -11.49
C ASN A 186 6.22 -30.88 -11.76
N ALA A 187 5.84 -31.04 -13.04
CA ALA A 187 4.75 -31.91 -13.47
C ALA A 187 5.04 -33.39 -13.10
N GLY A 188 4.61 -33.80 -11.90
CA GLY A 188 4.74 -35.17 -11.39
C GLY A 188 5.35 -35.31 -9.99
N GLN A 189 5.85 -34.25 -9.35
CA GLN A 189 6.42 -34.31 -7.99
C GLN A 189 5.77 -33.32 -7.02
N ASP A 190 4.43 -33.33 -6.95
CA ASP A 190 3.72 -32.45 -6.00
C ASP A 190 3.96 -32.92 -4.56
N ILE A 191 4.45 -32.04 -3.70
CA ILE A 191 4.75 -32.36 -2.30
C ILE A 191 3.56 -32.96 -1.55
N LEU A 192 2.36 -32.46 -1.80
CA LEU A 192 1.15 -32.91 -1.10
C LEU A 192 0.81 -34.36 -1.46
N ASN A 193 0.91 -34.69 -2.74
CA ASN A 193 0.61 -36.00 -3.27
C ASN A 193 1.72 -37.02 -2.93
N GLN A 194 2.99 -36.60 -3.00
CA GLN A 194 4.14 -37.40 -2.56
C GLN A 194 4.10 -37.69 -1.05
N THR A 195 3.63 -36.73 -0.25
CA THR A 195 3.42 -36.94 1.19
C THR A 195 2.34 -37.99 1.44
N MET A 196 1.22 -37.94 0.71
CA MET A 196 0.17 -38.96 0.82
C MET A 196 0.66 -40.36 0.42
N ASP A 197 1.46 -40.45 -0.64
CA ASP A 197 2.07 -41.71 -1.08
C ASP A 197 3.02 -42.25 -0.01
N TYR A 198 3.84 -41.39 0.58
CA TYR A 198 4.74 -41.77 1.66
C TYR A 198 4.00 -42.20 2.93
N ILE A 199 2.95 -41.49 3.36
CA ILE A 199 2.10 -41.89 4.49
C ILE A 199 1.48 -43.27 4.23
N SER A 200 1.03 -43.54 3.01
CA SER A 200 0.44 -44.84 2.64
C SER A 200 1.45 -45.97 2.76
N VAL A 201 2.69 -45.75 2.33
CA VAL A 201 3.80 -46.69 2.46
C VAL A 201 4.21 -46.90 3.92
N LEU A 202 4.21 -45.85 4.75
CA LEU A 202 4.54 -45.97 6.18
C LEU A 202 3.50 -46.79 6.96
N LYS A 203 2.22 -46.67 6.59
CA LYS A 203 1.10 -47.41 7.20
C LYS A 203 0.99 -48.86 6.71
N ASP A 204 1.67 -49.23 5.62
CA ASP A 204 1.64 -50.60 5.11
C ASP A 204 2.55 -51.52 5.95
N PRO A 205 1.97 -52.53 6.65
CA PRO A 205 2.76 -53.47 7.44
C PRO A 205 3.53 -54.49 6.58
N SER A 206 3.19 -54.64 5.29
CA SER A 206 3.81 -55.59 4.37
C SER A 206 5.12 -55.06 3.76
N LEU A 207 5.29 -53.74 3.74
CA LEU A 207 6.48 -53.08 3.22
C LEU A 207 7.52 -52.90 4.32
N SER A 208 8.77 -53.20 3.98
CA SER A 208 9.94 -52.98 4.83
C SER A 208 10.81 -51.87 4.22
N PRO A 209 11.63 -51.13 4.99
CA PRO A 209 12.57 -50.17 4.43
C PRO A 209 13.55 -50.75 3.41
N SER A 210 13.73 -52.07 3.41
CA SER A 210 14.52 -52.80 2.40
C SER A 210 13.78 -53.07 1.07
N ASP A 211 12.48 -52.76 0.99
CA ASP A 211 11.68 -52.92 -0.22
C ASP A 211 11.98 -51.77 -1.22
N PRO A 212 12.20 -52.07 -2.51
CA PRO A 212 12.33 -51.05 -3.55
C PRO A 212 11.18 -50.04 -3.57
N ALA A 213 9.95 -50.45 -3.27
CA ALA A 213 8.78 -49.56 -3.22
C ALA A 213 8.88 -48.54 -2.07
N PHE A 214 9.37 -48.98 -0.90
CA PHE A 214 9.60 -48.08 0.24
C PHE A 214 10.70 -47.07 -0.07
N SER A 215 11.83 -47.56 -0.58
CA SER A 215 12.97 -46.70 -0.96
C SER A 215 12.59 -45.69 -2.04
N ALA A 216 11.74 -46.06 -3.00
CA ALA A 216 11.23 -45.14 -4.03
C ALA A 216 10.37 -44.02 -3.43
N ALA A 217 9.42 -44.37 -2.54
CA ALA A 217 8.58 -43.37 -1.87
C ALA A 217 9.39 -42.46 -0.94
N ALA A 218 10.35 -43.02 -0.18
CA ALA A 218 11.25 -42.26 0.69
C ALA A 218 12.13 -41.26 -0.09
N ASN A 219 12.64 -41.65 -1.26
CA ASN A 219 13.37 -40.74 -2.13
C ASN A 219 12.44 -39.68 -2.74
N GLY A 220 11.24 -40.07 -3.19
CA GLY A 220 10.25 -39.15 -3.76
C GLY A 220 9.86 -38.03 -2.80
N ILE A 221 9.55 -38.36 -1.54
CA ILE A 221 9.21 -37.34 -0.53
C ILE A 221 10.42 -36.46 -0.17
N GLN A 222 11.64 -37.00 -0.10
CA GLN A 222 12.85 -36.22 0.19
C GLN A 222 13.18 -35.23 -0.93
N THR A 223 13.03 -35.64 -2.19
CA THR A 223 13.17 -34.76 -3.35
C THR A 223 12.09 -33.68 -3.32
N ALA A 224 10.81 -34.07 -3.17
CA ALA A 224 9.71 -33.11 -3.14
C ALA A 224 9.83 -32.08 -2.00
N LEU A 225 10.25 -32.51 -0.80
CA LEU A 225 10.49 -31.62 0.34
C LEU A 225 11.65 -30.66 0.06
N SER A 226 12.73 -31.14 -0.55
CA SER A 226 13.89 -30.29 -0.85
C SER A 226 13.57 -29.26 -1.94
N GLU A 227 12.92 -29.69 -3.03
CA GLU A 227 12.49 -28.79 -4.12
C GLU A 227 11.49 -27.74 -3.61
N THR A 228 10.56 -28.13 -2.75
CA THR A 228 9.58 -27.20 -2.19
C THR A 228 10.22 -26.20 -1.24
N LEU A 229 11.14 -26.64 -0.37
CA LEU A 229 11.90 -25.74 0.51
C LEU A 229 12.72 -24.73 -0.30
N ASP A 230 13.34 -25.16 -1.39
CA ASP A 230 14.08 -24.27 -2.30
C ASP A 230 13.15 -23.25 -2.99
N SER A 231 11.97 -23.69 -3.46
CA SER A 231 10.97 -22.81 -4.07
C SER A 231 10.42 -21.78 -3.08
N ILE A 232 10.08 -22.20 -1.87
CA ILE A 232 9.62 -21.30 -0.80
C ILE A 232 10.73 -20.33 -0.40
N GLY A 233 11.97 -20.82 -0.28
CA GLY A 233 13.14 -19.98 0.01
C GLY A 233 13.40 -18.95 -1.09
N ALA A 234 13.22 -19.32 -2.36
CA ALA A 234 13.29 -18.39 -3.48
C ALA A 234 12.18 -17.33 -3.43
N ALA A 235 10.95 -17.72 -3.08
CA ALA A 235 9.83 -16.78 -2.91
C ALA A 235 10.05 -15.79 -1.75
N ILE A 236 10.54 -16.27 -0.59
CA ILE A 236 10.90 -15.40 0.54
C ILE A 236 12.02 -14.44 0.15
N THR A 237 13.04 -14.91 -0.58
CA THR A 237 14.14 -14.08 -1.04
C THR A 237 13.68 -13.02 -2.04
N ASP A 238 12.79 -13.38 -2.97
CA ASP A 238 12.18 -12.45 -3.93
C ASP A 238 11.34 -11.39 -3.21
N PHE A 239 10.52 -11.77 -2.23
CA PHE A 239 9.77 -10.81 -1.41
C PHE A 239 10.69 -9.90 -0.61
N GLY A 240 11.76 -10.42 0.02
CA GLY A 240 12.74 -9.58 0.70
C GLY A 240 13.42 -8.58 -0.23
N GLY A 241 13.78 -9.00 -1.46
CA GLY A 241 14.31 -8.11 -2.49
C GLY A 241 13.33 -7.01 -2.90
N LYS A 242 12.05 -7.38 -3.09
CA LYS A 242 10.98 -6.43 -3.41
C LYS A 242 10.71 -5.47 -2.25
N GLN A 243 10.61 -5.94 -1.01
CA GLN A 243 10.40 -5.09 0.16
C GLN A 243 11.52 -4.06 0.33
N ASN A 244 12.78 -4.46 0.13
CA ASN A 244 13.91 -3.54 0.14
C ASN A 244 13.78 -2.46 -0.96
N ASN A 245 13.42 -2.85 -2.18
CA ASN A 245 13.19 -1.90 -3.26
C ASN A 245 12.00 -0.96 -2.96
N LEU A 246 10.90 -1.49 -2.44
CA LEU A 246 9.72 -0.73 -2.06
C LEU A 246 10.02 0.29 -0.96
N ALA A 247 10.86 -0.07 0.02
CA ALA A 247 11.31 0.86 1.06
C ALA A 247 12.13 2.01 0.46
N LEU A 248 13.04 1.73 -0.48
CA LEU A 248 13.81 2.75 -1.19
C LEU A 248 12.90 3.68 -2.00
N VAL A 249 11.95 3.11 -2.75
CA VAL A 249 10.98 3.88 -3.56
C VAL A 249 10.08 4.72 -2.66
N LYS A 250 9.62 4.18 -1.52
CA LYS A 250 8.83 4.92 -0.53
C LYS A 250 9.60 6.12 0.02
N SER A 251 10.86 5.94 0.42
CA SER A 251 11.72 7.04 0.89
C SER A 251 11.83 8.14 -0.17
N SER A 252 12.05 7.77 -1.43
CA SER A 252 12.11 8.73 -2.54
C SER A 252 10.78 9.47 -2.76
N HIS A 253 9.65 8.77 -2.62
CA HIS A 253 8.31 9.40 -2.68
C HIS A 253 8.06 10.36 -1.51
N GLU A 254 8.50 10.01 -0.29
CA GLU A 254 8.41 10.89 0.89
C GLU A 254 9.24 12.16 0.71
N GLU A 255 10.44 12.05 0.13
CA GLU A 255 11.28 13.20 -0.26
C GLU A 255 10.58 14.07 -1.33
N MET A 256 9.96 13.45 -2.34
CA MET A 256 9.22 14.17 -3.38
C MET A 256 7.99 14.89 -2.82
N VAL A 257 7.30 14.30 -1.84
CA VAL A 257 6.22 14.97 -1.10
C VAL A 257 6.74 16.19 -0.35
N LEU A 258 7.87 16.05 0.35
CA LEU A 258 8.48 17.17 1.07
C LEU A 258 8.88 18.30 0.11
N PHE A 259 9.55 17.96 -0.99
CA PHE A 259 9.93 18.91 -2.02
C PHE A 259 8.72 19.63 -2.63
N SER A 260 7.67 18.89 -3.00
CA SER A 260 6.45 19.48 -3.56
C SER A 260 5.77 20.42 -2.56
N LYS A 261 5.74 20.06 -1.27
CA LYS A 261 5.23 20.93 -0.20
C LYS A 261 6.07 22.19 -0.03
N GLN A 262 7.39 22.08 -0.12
CA GLN A 262 8.29 23.23 -0.06
C GLN A 262 8.03 24.18 -1.24
N VAL A 263 7.94 23.65 -2.47
CA VAL A 263 7.65 24.47 -3.66
C VAL A 263 6.28 25.15 -3.57
N ILE A 264 5.24 24.45 -3.09
CA ILE A 264 3.92 25.04 -2.84
C ILE A 264 4.03 26.14 -1.78
N GLY A 265 4.75 25.87 -0.68
CA GLY A 265 5.04 26.84 0.37
C GLY A 265 5.68 28.10 -0.18
N GLU A 266 6.84 27.99 -0.82
CA GLU A 266 7.58 29.11 -1.42
C GLU A 266 6.75 29.89 -2.45
N THR A 267 5.83 29.23 -3.16
CA THR A 267 4.96 29.89 -4.16
C THR A 267 3.80 30.64 -3.50
N GLN A 268 3.33 30.21 -2.33
CA GLN A 268 2.16 30.77 -1.66
C GLN A 268 2.47 31.51 -0.36
N GLU A 269 3.73 31.58 0.06
CA GLU A 269 4.11 32.14 1.35
C GLU A 269 3.78 33.64 1.40
N LEU A 270 3.20 34.06 2.52
CA LEU A 270 2.94 35.45 2.79
C LEU A 270 4.15 36.06 3.50
N ASP A 271 4.71 37.14 2.95
CA ASP A 271 5.59 38.03 3.70
C ASP A 271 4.77 38.76 4.78
N TYR A 272 4.74 38.20 5.99
CA TYR A 272 3.99 38.75 7.10
C TYR A 272 4.41 40.18 7.46
N ALA A 273 5.69 40.54 7.27
CA ALA A 273 6.18 41.87 7.59
C ALA A 273 5.61 42.89 6.60
N ALA A 274 5.73 42.60 5.30
CA ALA A 274 5.16 43.44 4.24
C ALA A 274 3.63 43.50 4.34
N ALA A 275 2.96 42.35 4.53
CA ALA A 275 1.50 42.26 4.61
C ALA A 275 0.94 42.99 5.84
N THR A 276 1.61 42.92 6.99
CA THR A 276 1.21 43.66 8.20
C THR A 276 1.40 45.16 8.03
N ALA A 277 2.50 45.59 7.40
CA ALA A 277 2.72 46.99 7.08
C ALA A 277 1.64 47.52 6.13
N GLU A 278 1.34 46.79 5.05
CA GLU A 278 0.30 47.15 4.10
C GLU A 278 -1.09 47.17 4.76
N PHE A 279 -1.40 46.18 5.60
CA PHE A 279 -2.65 46.13 6.36
C PHE A 279 -2.84 47.39 7.22
N ASN A 280 -1.80 47.84 7.92
CA ASN A 280 -1.86 49.05 8.74
C ASN A 280 -2.06 50.32 7.90
N VAL A 281 -1.40 50.42 6.74
CA VAL A 281 -1.58 51.53 5.80
C VAL A 281 -3.02 51.56 5.28
N LYS A 282 -3.56 50.42 4.84
CA LYS A 282 -4.93 50.30 4.32
C LYS A 282 -5.99 50.54 5.40
N LEU A 283 -5.76 50.05 6.61
CA LEU A 283 -6.63 50.30 7.77
C LEU A 283 -6.65 51.80 8.14
N THR A 284 -5.50 52.47 8.07
CA THR A 284 -5.41 53.91 8.29
C THR A 284 -6.13 54.68 7.19
N ALA A 285 -5.92 54.30 5.92
CA ALA A 285 -6.63 54.89 4.78
C ALA A 285 -8.15 54.71 4.89
N LEU A 286 -8.62 53.54 5.35
CA LEU A 286 -10.03 53.29 5.60
C LEU A 286 -10.60 54.24 6.66
N LYS A 287 -9.90 54.42 7.79
CA LYS A 287 -10.30 55.38 8.85
C LYS A 287 -10.37 56.81 8.31
N ILE A 288 -9.39 57.24 7.51
CA ILE A 288 -9.36 58.57 6.88
C ILE A 288 -10.51 58.72 5.87
N THR A 289 -10.77 57.70 5.05
CA THR A 289 -11.86 57.71 4.06
C THR A 289 -13.22 57.82 4.76
N GLN A 290 -13.41 57.11 5.87
CA GLN A 290 -14.61 57.23 6.70
C GLN A 290 -14.76 58.65 7.29
N GLN A 291 -13.69 59.25 7.81
CA GLN A 291 -13.73 60.63 8.34
C GLN A 291 -14.04 61.66 7.24
N THR A 292 -13.40 61.56 6.08
CA THR A 292 -13.65 62.46 4.94
C THR A 292 -15.06 62.30 4.38
N PHE A 293 -15.60 61.08 4.34
CA PHE A 293 -17.00 60.83 4.00
C PHE A 293 -17.96 61.57 4.94
N VAL A 294 -17.72 61.47 6.26
CA VAL A 294 -18.51 62.19 7.27
C VAL A 294 -18.42 63.70 7.05
N GLN A 295 -17.23 64.26 6.82
CA GLN A 295 -17.04 65.69 6.57
C GLN A 295 -17.74 66.17 5.28
N ILE A 296 -17.62 65.41 4.17
CA ILE A 296 -18.30 65.74 2.90
C ILE A 296 -19.82 65.63 3.04
N SER A 297 -20.31 64.64 3.81
CA SER A 297 -21.74 64.51 4.10
C SER A 297 -22.29 65.70 4.91
N GLN A 298 -21.47 66.28 5.80
CA GLN A 298 -21.84 67.46 6.60
C GLN A 298 -21.82 68.78 5.78
N LEU A 299 -21.02 68.86 4.70
CA LEU A 299 -21.01 70.00 3.78
C LEU A 299 -22.22 70.01 2.82
N SER A 300 -22.84 68.85 2.62
CA SER A 300 -24.03 68.70 1.77
C SER A 300 -25.31 69.05 2.55
N LEU A 301 -25.74 70.31 2.43
CA LEU A 301 -27.14 70.75 2.51
C LEU A 301 -27.86 70.86 3.88
N PHE A 302 -27.19 70.71 5.04
CA PHE A 302 -27.82 70.99 6.35
C PHE A 302 -27.19 72.12 7.18
N ASN A 303 -26.09 72.73 6.72
CA ASN A 303 -25.47 73.87 7.41
C ASN A 303 -25.80 75.23 6.77
N HIS A 304 -26.70 75.26 5.78
CA HIS A 304 -27.13 76.49 5.11
C HIS A 304 -28.66 76.63 4.94
N MET A 305 -29.43 75.91 5.74
CA MET A 305 -30.81 76.27 6.14
C MET A 305 -30.85 76.41 7.65
#